data_AF-A0A5C3E3I9-F1
#
_entry.id   AF-A0A5C3E3I9-F1
#
_cell.length_a   1.000
_cell.length_b   1.000
_cell.length_c   1.000
_cell.angle_alpha   90.00
_cell.angle_beta   90.00
_cell.angle_gamma   90.00
#
_symmetry.space_group_name_H-M   'P 1'
#
loop_
_entity.id
_entity.type
_entity.pdbx_description
1 polymer ?
#
loop_
_entity_poly.entity_id
_entity_poly.type
_entity_poly.pdbx_seq_one_letter_code
_entity_poly.pdbx_strand_id
1 'polypeptide(L)'
;MRYQTSSHTFRPSSQLFQSNLLLLYIALVLASVALAGLSKPPADEPGLMLTLEKELMAEHARHQAQQVGWALKIRSKPIPWATNEHSLKGLFQKLGRAHGTTEPDILAKINEFRKPGFRYEMEVDPGLHAPLGTRWNFQLLGPYPSVRLAQAGFKNDRRLVETELDNALDALNKQNWMETYANKFELAYTDDINLLRSAIEYHQRRLTDPLQVKAVQGSLKKMKIGPAIKEIVRPA
;
A
#
# COMPACT_ATOMS: atom_id res chain seq x y z
N MET A 1 -0.37 94.80 8.82
CA MET A 1 -0.91 93.79 7.89
C MET A 1 -0.16 92.49 8.11
N ARG A 2 -0.89 91.40 8.35
CA ARG A 2 -0.37 90.06 8.66
C ARG A 2 -0.05 89.32 7.35
N TYR A 3 1.08 88.63 7.29
CA TYR A 3 1.31 87.56 6.31
C TYR A 3 1.52 86.24 7.05
N GLN A 4 0.70 85.27 6.67
CA GLN A 4 0.60 83.92 7.23
C GLN A 4 1.78 83.06 6.77
N THR A 5 2.35 82.29 7.70
CA THR A 5 3.23 81.16 7.40
C THR A 5 2.37 79.91 7.19
N SER A 6 2.37 79.38 5.97
CA SER A 6 1.75 78.10 5.63
C SER A 6 2.72 76.95 5.93
N SER A 7 2.33 76.06 6.86
CA SER A 7 3.03 74.81 7.15
C SER A 7 2.56 73.70 6.18
N HIS A 8 3.45 73.27 5.29
CA HIS A 8 3.22 72.08 4.47
C HIS A 8 3.47 70.82 5.31
N THR A 9 2.40 70.09 5.62
CA THR A 9 2.47 68.74 6.19
C THR A 9 2.72 67.74 5.06
N PHE A 10 3.86 67.05 5.11
CA PHE A 10 4.22 66.01 4.16
C PHE A 10 3.44 64.72 4.51
N ARG A 11 2.38 64.41 3.74
CA ARG A 11 1.72 63.10 3.82
C ARG A 11 2.51 62.10 2.96
N PRO A 12 3.09 61.03 3.54
CA PRO A 12 3.71 60.00 2.72
C PRO A 12 2.64 59.30 1.88
N SER A 13 2.95 59.06 0.60
CA SER A 13 2.05 58.42 -0.35
C SER A 13 1.76 56.98 0.08
N SER A 14 0.48 56.62 0.11
CA SER A 14 -0.02 55.28 0.46
C SER A 14 0.59 54.15 -0.37
N GLN A 15 1.13 54.46 -1.55
CA GLN A 15 1.81 53.51 -2.43
C GLN A 15 3.13 52.98 -1.85
N LEU A 16 3.93 53.81 -1.18
CA LEU A 16 5.19 53.37 -0.56
C LEU A 16 4.94 52.47 0.65
N PHE A 17 3.82 52.67 1.34
CA PHE A 17 3.44 51.84 2.47
C PHE A 17 2.95 50.46 2.01
N GLN A 18 2.19 50.40 0.91
CA GLN A 18 1.72 49.14 0.34
C GLN A 18 2.83 48.33 -0.32
N SER A 19 3.80 48.96 -0.97
CA SER A 19 4.96 48.25 -1.54
C SER A 19 5.84 47.63 -0.47
N ASN A 20 6.06 48.34 0.65
CA ASN A 20 6.82 47.81 1.78
C ASN A 20 6.10 46.66 2.48
N LEU A 21 4.76 46.71 2.61
CA LEU A 21 3.97 45.60 3.14
C LEU A 21 4.02 44.36 2.24
N LEU A 22 3.97 44.54 0.91
CA LEU A 22 4.08 43.44 -0.05
C LEU A 22 5.46 42.78 0.01
N LEU A 23 6.53 43.58 0.07
CA LEU A 23 7.90 43.06 0.20
C LEU A 23 8.09 42.30 1.51
N LEU A 24 7.51 42.80 2.62
CA LEU A 24 7.59 42.14 3.91
C LEU A 24 6.81 40.82 3.92
N TYR A 25 5.66 40.77 3.24
CA TYR A 25 4.88 39.54 3.07
C TYR A 25 5.62 38.50 2.22
N ILE A 26 6.22 38.92 1.09
CA ILE A 26 7.02 38.04 0.24
C ILE A 26 8.24 37.52 1.01
N ALA A 27 8.91 38.37 1.79
CA ALA A 27 10.03 37.95 2.63
C ALA A 27 9.60 36.94 3.72
N LEU A 28 8.41 37.12 4.33
CA LEU A 28 7.86 36.19 5.31
C LEU A 28 7.48 34.84 4.69
N VAL A 29 6.86 34.83 3.51
CA VAL A 29 6.50 33.59 2.80
C VAL A 29 7.77 32.86 2.36
N LEU A 30 8.75 33.57 1.78
CA LEU A 30 10.02 32.97 1.36
C LEU A 30 10.87 32.51 2.55
N ALA A 31 10.85 33.22 3.68
CA ALA A 31 11.50 32.77 4.91
C ALA A 31 10.83 31.52 5.49
N SER A 32 9.51 31.40 5.39
CA SER A 32 8.76 30.20 5.82
C SER A 32 9.08 28.99 4.95
N VAL A 33 9.21 29.18 3.62
CA VAL A 33 9.60 28.13 2.68
C VAL A 33 11.08 27.74 2.85
N ALA A 34 11.95 28.72 3.12
CA ALA A 34 13.36 28.46 3.41
C ALA A 34 13.54 27.74 4.75
N LEU A 35 12.80 28.10 5.80
CA LEU A 35 12.82 27.37 7.08
C LEU A 35 12.24 25.96 6.95
N ALA A 36 11.20 25.76 6.14
CA ALA A 36 10.67 24.42 5.84
C ALA A 36 11.64 23.56 5.01
N GLY A 37 12.51 24.19 4.20
CA GLY A 37 13.58 23.52 3.47
C GLY A 37 14.86 23.27 4.28
N LEU A 38 15.04 23.94 5.42
CA LEU A 38 16.20 23.84 6.32
C LEU A 38 15.93 23.01 7.58
N SER A 39 14.69 22.58 7.82
CA SER A 39 14.42 21.55 8.81
C SER A 39 15.01 20.23 8.30
N LYS A 40 16.24 19.92 8.72
CA LYS A 40 16.71 18.54 8.77
C LYS A 40 15.60 17.70 9.44
N PRO A 41 15.24 16.53 8.88
CA PRO A 41 14.32 15.64 9.57
C PRO A 41 14.88 15.37 10.97
N PRO A 42 14.04 15.34 12.02
CA PRO A 42 14.50 15.10 13.37
C PRO A 42 15.31 13.79 13.41
N ALA A 43 16.45 13.82 14.08
CA ALA A 43 17.44 12.74 14.10
C ALA A 43 17.00 11.48 14.89
N ASP A 44 15.69 11.33 15.16
CA ASP A 44 15.10 10.22 15.90
C ASP A 44 14.58 9.08 15.00
N GLU A 45 14.71 9.21 13.68
CA GLU A 45 14.10 8.30 12.70
C GLU A 45 14.70 6.89 12.49
N PRO A 46 15.96 6.53 12.86
CA PRO A 46 16.44 5.16 12.64
C PRO A 46 15.74 4.11 13.52
N GLY A 47 15.24 4.51 14.69
CA GLY A 47 14.44 3.65 15.56
C GLY A 47 13.05 3.36 15.00
N LEU A 48 12.45 4.32 14.28
CA LEU A 48 11.12 4.21 13.71
C LEU A 48 11.11 3.20 12.54
N MET A 49 12.07 3.31 11.62
CA MET A 49 12.16 2.37 10.49
C MET A 49 12.40 0.93 10.94
N LEU A 50 13.22 0.73 11.98
CA LEU A 50 13.42 -0.59 12.59
C LEU A 50 12.15 -1.11 13.28
N THR A 51 11.35 -0.21 13.87
CA THR A 51 10.05 -0.57 14.47
C THR A 51 9.06 -1.01 13.40
N LEU A 52 8.89 -0.22 12.33
CA LEU A 52 8.01 -0.54 11.21
C LEU A 52 8.41 -1.83 10.50
N GLU A 53 9.71 -2.09 10.34
CA GLU A 53 10.20 -3.36 9.79
C GLU A 53 9.81 -4.54 10.68
N LYS A 54 9.99 -4.42 12.01
CA LYS A 54 9.61 -5.48 12.96
C LYS A 54 8.10 -5.72 12.96
N GLU A 55 7.30 -4.67 12.88
CA GLU A 55 5.85 -4.76 12.77
C GLU A 55 5.43 -5.46 11.49
N LEU A 56 5.99 -5.07 10.34
CA LEU A 56 5.76 -5.74 9.06
C LEU A 56 6.14 -7.23 9.12
N MET A 57 7.29 -7.56 9.71
CA MET A 57 7.72 -8.95 9.88
C MET A 57 6.76 -9.74 10.79
N ALA A 58 6.28 -9.13 11.88
CA ALA A 58 5.34 -9.75 12.78
C ALA A 58 3.98 -10.00 12.10
N GLU A 59 3.45 -9.04 11.35
CA GLU A 59 2.20 -9.23 10.60
C GLU A 59 2.36 -10.28 9.51
N HIS A 60 3.48 -10.30 8.79
CA HIS A 60 3.73 -11.33 7.77
C HIS A 60 3.79 -12.73 8.41
N ALA A 61 4.43 -12.88 9.57
CA ALA A 61 4.46 -14.16 10.29
C ALA A 61 3.06 -14.58 10.78
N ARG A 62 2.25 -13.64 11.27
CA ARG A 62 0.85 -13.90 11.66
C ARG A 62 0.01 -14.34 10.47
N HIS A 63 0.15 -13.66 9.34
CA HIS A 63 -0.53 -14.00 8.09
C HIS A 63 -0.19 -15.43 7.65
N GLN A 64 1.08 -15.81 7.66
CA GLN A 64 1.51 -17.18 7.36
C GLN A 64 0.92 -18.21 8.35
N ALA A 65 0.93 -17.90 9.65
CA ALA A 65 0.35 -18.76 10.66
C ALA A 65 -1.17 -18.92 10.48
N GLN A 66 -1.87 -17.87 10.08
CA GLN A 66 -3.30 -17.93 9.75
C GLN A 66 -3.57 -18.81 8.53
N GLN A 67 -2.78 -18.68 7.46
CA GLN A 67 -2.88 -19.56 6.28
C GLN A 67 -2.71 -21.04 6.65
N VAL A 68 -1.71 -21.37 7.45
CA VAL A 68 -1.51 -22.73 7.96
C VAL A 68 -2.70 -23.18 8.82
N GLY A 69 -3.20 -22.31 9.69
CA GLY A 69 -4.38 -22.58 10.51
C GLY A 69 -5.63 -22.86 9.68
N TRP A 70 -5.83 -22.14 8.57
CA TRP A 70 -6.93 -22.38 7.62
C TRP A 70 -6.75 -23.72 6.89
N ALA A 71 -5.55 -24.01 6.39
CA ALA A 71 -5.24 -25.27 5.72
C ALA A 71 -5.55 -26.49 6.62
N LEU A 72 -5.21 -26.41 7.91
CA LEU A 72 -5.47 -27.47 8.89
C LEU A 72 -6.95 -27.67 9.21
N LYS A 73 -7.78 -26.62 9.09
CA LYS A 73 -9.23 -26.66 9.39
C LYS A 73 -10.07 -27.31 8.29
N ILE A 74 -9.56 -27.49 7.08
CA ILE A 74 -10.30 -28.03 5.91
C ILE A 74 -10.39 -29.57 5.96
N ARG A 75 -10.65 -30.14 7.15
CA ARG A 75 -10.68 -31.59 7.39
C ARG A 75 -12.06 -32.26 7.28
N SER A 76 -13.10 -31.59 6.79
CA SER A 76 -14.47 -32.13 6.91
C SER A 76 -15.05 -32.83 5.68
N LYS A 77 -14.42 -32.82 4.51
CA LYS A 77 -14.62 -33.74 3.36
C LYS A 77 -13.74 -33.28 2.19
N PRO A 78 -12.98 -34.16 1.50
CA PRO A 78 -12.22 -33.76 0.32
C PRO A 78 -13.20 -33.39 -0.80
N ILE A 79 -13.37 -32.09 -1.06
CA ILE A 79 -13.92 -31.64 -2.33
C ILE A 79 -12.85 -31.94 -3.39
N PRO A 80 -13.19 -32.60 -4.52
CA PRO A 80 -12.20 -32.89 -5.55
C PRO A 80 -11.50 -31.61 -6.02
N TRP A 81 -10.17 -31.67 -6.15
CA TRP A 81 -9.33 -30.57 -6.62
C TRP A 81 -9.86 -29.93 -7.93
N ALA A 82 -10.30 -30.77 -8.86
CA ALA A 82 -10.89 -30.35 -10.14
C ALA A 82 -12.18 -29.51 -9.98
N THR A 83 -12.99 -29.77 -8.93
CA THR A 83 -14.20 -28.99 -8.64
C THR A 83 -13.85 -27.58 -8.17
N ASN A 84 -12.78 -27.44 -7.38
CA ASN A 84 -12.30 -26.14 -6.94
C ASN A 84 -11.69 -25.33 -8.09
N GLU A 85 -10.89 -25.97 -8.96
CA GLU A 85 -10.35 -25.33 -10.16
C GLU A 85 -11.45 -24.82 -11.10
N HIS A 86 -12.47 -25.66 -11.36
CA HIS A 86 -13.60 -25.27 -12.20
C HIS A 86 -14.39 -24.11 -11.58
N SER A 87 -14.61 -24.16 -10.26
CA SER A 87 -15.31 -23.09 -9.55
C SER A 87 -14.54 -21.77 -9.59
N LEU A 88 -13.23 -21.82 -9.38
CA LEU A 88 -12.36 -20.65 -9.40
C LEU A 88 -12.24 -20.05 -10.80
N LYS A 89 -12.05 -20.88 -11.84
CA LYS A 89 -12.14 -20.45 -13.25
C LYS A 89 -13.46 -19.75 -13.55
N GLY A 90 -14.58 -20.33 -13.08
CA GLY A 90 -15.91 -19.73 -13.22
C GLY A 90 -16.05 -18.38 -12.51
N LEU A 91 -15.40 -18.19 -11.36
CA LEU A 91 -15.35 -16.89 -10.67
C LEU A 91 -14.59 -15.85 -11.49
N PHE A 92 -13.40 -16.16 -12.01
CA PHE A 92 -12.64 -15.24 -12.86
C PHE A 92 -13.37 -14.88 -14.16
N GLN A 93 -14.07 -15.84 -14.79
CA GLN A 93 -14.92 -15.55 -15.95
C GLN A 93 -16.07 -14.58 -15.63
N LYS A 94 -16.71 -14.75 -14.48
CA LYS A 94 -17.77 -13.83 -14.00
C LYS A 94 -17.19 -12.46 -13.65
N LEU A 95 -16.01 -12.44 -13.03
CA LEU A 95 -15.30 -11.23 -12.63
C LEU A 95 -14.95 -10.35 -13.83
N GLY A 96 -14.49 -10.94 -14.94
CA GLY A 96 -14.22 -10.21 -16.18
C GLY A 96 -15.46 -9.59 -16.85
N ARG A 97 -16.67 -9.93 -16.38
CA ARG A 97 -17.95 -9.35 -16.81
C ARG A 97 -18.66 -8.59 -15.68
N ALA A 98 -18.03 -8.50 -14.51
CA ALA A 98 -18.63 -7.88 -13.34
C ALA A 98 -18.59 -6.36 -13.49
N HIS A 99 -19.68 -5.72 -13.10
CA HIS A 99 -19.77 -4.26 -13.04
C HIS A 99 -20.47 -3.84 -11.75
N GLY A 100 -20.08 -2.68 -11.24
CA GLY A 100 -20.70 -2.06 -10.07
C GLY A 100 -20.64 -2.94 -8.83
N THR A 101 -21.81 -3.26 -8.27
CA THR A 101 -21.97 -3.86 -6.94
C THR A 101 -21.65 -5.36 -6.87
N THR A 102 -21.45 -6.04 -8.00
CA THR A 102 -21.22 -7.50 -8.06
C THR A 102 -19.75 -7.89 -7.98
N GLU A 103 -18.84 -6.99 -8.36
CA GLU A 103 -17.40 -7.22 -8.34
C GLU A 103 -16.87 -7.58 -6.93
N PRO A 104 -17.20 -6.85 -5.85
CA PRO A 104 -16.69 -7.17 -4.51
C PRO A 104 -17.06 -8.57 -4.03
N ASP A 105 -18.28 -9.04 -4.33
CA ASP A 105 -18.77 -10.35 -3.87
C ASP A 105 -18.05 -11.50 -4.59
N ILE A 106 -17.68 -11.30 -5.86
CA ILE A 106 -16.90 -12.28 -6.63
C ILE A 106 -15.45 -12.30 -6.12
N LEU A 107 -14.88 -11.12 -5.87
CA LEU A 107 -13.53 -10.98 -5.31
C LEU A 107 -13.41 -11.63 -3.91
N ALA A 108 -14.37 -11.40 -3.03
CA ALA A 108 -14.41 -12.02 -1.70
C ALA A 108 -14.42 -13.56 -1.79
N LYS A 109 -15.21 -14.12 -2.71
CA LYS A 109 -15.21 -15.57 -2.97
C LYS A 109 -13.86 -16.07 -3.47
N ILE A 110 -13.20 -15.34 -4.38
CA ILE A 110 -11.84 -15.70 -4.83
C ILE A 110 -10.87 -15.73 -3.64
N ASN A 111 -10.95 -14.76 -2.73
CA ASN A 111 -10.16 -14.79 -1.49
C ASN A 111 -10.46 -16.02 -0.63
N GLU A 112 -11.72 -16.47 -0.53
CA GLU A 112 -12.05 -17.72 0.18
C GLU A 112 -11.38 -18.95 -0.41
N PHE A 113 -11.28 -19.03 -1.74
CA PHE A 113 -10.53 -20.11 -2.42
C PHE A 113 -9.02 -20.04 -2.15
N ARG A 114 -8.48 -18.86 -1.87
CA ARG A 114 -7.05 -18.62 -1.58
C ARG A 114 -6.68 -18.78 -0.10
N LYS A 115 -7.61 -18.57 0.85
CA LYS A 115 -7.38 -18.75 2.30
C LYS A 115 -6.63 -20.04 2.67
N PRO A 116 -6.95 -21.22 2.10
CA PRO A 116 -6.24 -22.47 2.40
C PRO A 116 -4.76 -22.48 2.00
N GLY A 117 -4.28 -21.49 1.24
CA GLY A 117 -2.93 -21.47 0.66
C GLY A 117 -2.75 -22.38 -0.55
N PHE A 118 -3.84 -22.88 -1.15
CA PHE A 118 -3.75 -23.66 -2.39
C PHE A 118 -3.23 -22.79 -3.54
N ARG A 119 -2.26 -23.32 -4.28
CA ARG A 119 -1.73 -22.68 -5.49
C ARG A 119 -2.27 -23.41 -6.70
N TYR A 120 -3.19 -22.76 -7.40
CA TYR A 120 -3.67 -23.22 -8.69
C TYR A 120 -2.76 -22.73 -9.80
N GLU A 121 -2.87 -23.28 -11.01
CA GLU A 121 -2.13 -22.84 -12.18
C GLU A 121 -2.55 -21.43 -12.64
N MET A 122 -1.73 -20.79 -13.49
CA MET A 122 -1.94 -19.41 -13.95
C MET A 122 -3.28 -19.23 -14.68
N GLU A 123 -3.75 -20.25 -15.40
CA GLU A 123 -5.01 -20.27 -16.13
C GLU A 123 -6.23 -20.34 -15.19
N VAL A 124 -6.01 -20.73 -13.94
CA VAL A 124 -7.04 -20.84 -12.91
C VAL A 124 -7.02 -19.62 -11.99
N ASP A 125 -5.83 -19.19 -11.57
CA ASP A 125 -5.63 -18.05 -10.68
C ASP A 125 -4.49 -17.13 -11.16
N PRO A 126 -4.75 -16.26 -12.14
CA PRO A 126 -3.70 -15.43 -12.75
C PRO A 126 -3.04 -14.44 -11.78
N GLY A 127 -3.75 -13.99 -10.75
CA GLY A 127 -3.22 -13.02 -9.78
C GLY A 127 -2.06 -13.55 -8.94
N LEU A 128 -2.09 -14.82 -8.57
CA LEU A 128 -0.99 -15.43 -7.80
C LEU A 128 0.29 -15.64 -8.62
N HIS A 129 0.18 -15.61 -9.95
CA HIS A 129 1.30 -15.78 -10.89
C HIS A 129 1.75 -14.48 -11.55
N ALA A 130 1.04 -13.37 -11.35
CA ALA A 130 1.40 -12.08 -11.92
C ALA A 130 2.82 -11.67 -11.47
N PRO A 131 3.74 -11.28 -12.39
CA PRO A 131 5.06 -10.80 -12.02
C PRO A 131 4.99 -9.61 -11.05
N LEU A 132 5.98 -9.47 -10.16
CA LEU A 132 6.09 -8.26 -9.32
C LEU A 132 6.27 -7.01 -10.19
N GLY A 133 5.60 -5.91 -9.81
CA GLY A 133 5.55 -4.67 -10.57
C GLY A 133 4.49 -4.65 -11.68
N THR A 134 3.65 -5.68 -11.78
CA THR A 134 2.48 -5.66 -12.68
C THR A 134 1.44 -4.70 -12.14
N ARG A 135 0.94 -3.76 -12.96
CA ARG A 135 -0.20 -2.92 -12.59
C ARG A 135 -1.43 -3.78 -12.33
N TRP A 136 -2.05 -3.60 -11.17
CA TRP A 136 -3.12 -4.48 -10.75
C TRP A 136 -4.44 -4.13 -11.44
N ASN A 137 -5.08 -5.13 -12.02
CA ASN A 137 -6.44 -5.02 -12.53
C ASN A 137 -7.29 -6.07 -11.80
N PHE A 138 -8.16 -5.62 -10.91
CA PHE A 138 -9.00 -6.50 -10.10
C PHE A 138 -9.90 -7.40 -10.95
N GLN A 139 -10.33 -6.96 -12.14
CA GLN A 139 -11.18 -7.76 -13.01
C GLN A 139 -10.45 -8.93 -13.68
N LEU A 140 -9.14 -8.80 -13.84
CA LEU A 140 -8.29 -9.79 -14.52
C LEU A 140 -7.49 -10.65 -13.54
N LEU A 141 -6.98 -10.04 -12.47
CA LEU A 141 -6.04 -10.65 -11.51
C LEU A 141 -6.70 -10.99 -10.18
N GLY A 142 -7.94 -10.55 -9.97
CA GLY A 142 -8.68 -10.79 -8.74
C GLY A 142 -8.18 -9.92 -7.59
N PRO A 143 -8.40 -10.35 -6.33
CA PRO A 143 -7.96 -9.62 -5.14
C PRO A 143 -6.44 -9.45 -5.14
N TYR A 144 -5.95 -8.30 -4.69
CA TYR A 144 -4.52 -8.05 -4.53
C TYR A 144 -3.97 -8.85 -3.35
N PRO A 145 -2.97 -9.74 -3.53
CA PRO A 145 -2.37 -10.46 -2.42
C PRO A 145 -1.48 -9.53 -1.59
N SER A 146 -1.86 -9.30 -0.33
CA SER A 146 -1.18 -8.43 0.65
C SER A 146 0.32 -8.75 0.82
N VAL A 147 0.68 -10.03 0.73
CA VAL A 147 2.07 -10.50 0.82
C VAL A 147 2.97 -9.96 -0.29
N ARG A 148 2.42 -9.50 -1.43
CA ARG A 148 3.22 -9.03 -2.57
C ARG A 148 4.00 -7.77 -2.24
N LEU A 149 3.36 -6.77 -1.62
CA LEU A 149 4.06 -5.54 -1.21
C LEU A 149 5.09 -5.84 -0.13
N ALA A 150 4.75 -6.67 0.86
CA ALA A 150 5.69 -7.13 1.87
C ALA A 150 6.92 -7.83 1.24
N GLN A 151 6.73 -8.57 0.15
CA GLN A 151 7.81 -9.22 -0.60
C GLN A 151 8.59 -8.27 -1.53
N ALA A 152 7.95 -7.24 -2.06
CA ALA A 152 8.60 -6.22 -2.88
C ALA A 152 9.72 -5.52 -2.09
N GLY A 153 9.60 -5.44 -0.76
CA GLY A 153 10.63 -4.88 0.10
C GLY A 153 11.96 -5.61 0.11
N PHE A 154 12.02 -6.88 -0.30
CA PHE A 154 13.29 -7.60 -0.47
C PHE A 154 14.03 -7.23 -1.77
N LYS A 155 13.39 -6.46 -2.67
CA LYS A 155 13.97 -6.06 -3.95
C LYS A 155 14.63 -4.69 -3.86
N ASN A 156 15.66 -4.51 -4.69
CA ASN A 156 16.41 -3.25 -4.83
C ASN A 156 15.84 -2.31 -5.90
N ASP A 157 14.83 -2.76 -6.65
CA ASP A 157 14.22 -1.96 -7.71
C ASP A 157 13.14 -1.03 -7.13
N ARG A 158 13.44 0.27 -7.12
CA ARG A 158 12.54 1.32 -6.63
C ARG A 158 11.24 1.37 -7.43
N ARG A 159 11.29 1.24 -8.75
CA ARG A 159 10.10 1.38 -9.62
C ARG A 159 9.11 0.24 -9.39
N LEU A 160 9.63 -0.96 -9.15
CA LEU A 160 8.83 -2.11 -8.79
C LEU A 160 8.10 -1.88 -7.46
N VAL A 161 8.81 -1.40 -6.44
CA VAL A 161 8.21 -1.10 -5.13
C VAL A 161 7.16 0.00 -5.23
N GLU A 162 7.41 1.06 -6.00
CA GLU A 162 6.43 2.13 -6.26
C GLU A 162 5.16 1.56 -6.92
N THR A 163 5.31 0.69 -7.93
CA THR A 163 4.14 0.08 -8.59
C THR A 163 3.35 -0.83 -7.65
N GLU A 164 4.02 -1.65 -6.85
CA GLU A 164 3.32 -2.51 -5.86
C GLU A 164 2.68 -1.68 -4.75
N LEU A 165 3.28 -0.54 -4.36
CA LEU A 165 2.69 0.38 -3.40
C LEU A 165 1.42 1.04 -3.96
N ASP A 166 1.43 1.48 -5.22
CA ASP A 166 0.25 2.03 -5.89
C ASP A 166 -0.89 1.00 -5.95
N ASN A 167 -0.57 -0.25 -6.31
CA ASN A 167 -1.54 -1.35 -6.32
C ASN A 167 -2.14 -1.61 -4.93
N ALA A 168 -1.29 -1.62 -3.89
CA ALA A 168 -1.70 -1.84 -2.51
C ALA A 168 -2.60 -0.70 -2.00
N LEU A 169 -2.27 0.55 -2.34
CA LEU A 169 -3.08 1.71 -2.01
C LEU A 169 -4.46 1.66 -2.70
N ASP A 170 -4.52 1.27 -3.97
CA ASP A 170 -5.80 1.09 -4.68
C ASP A 170 -6.65 -0.02 -4.02
N ALA A 171 -6.04 -1.16 -3.68
CA ALA A 171 -6.72 -2.24 -2.97
C ALA A 171 -7.27 -1.78 -1.61
N LEU A 172 -6.47 -1.06 -0.82
CA LEU A 172 -6.88 -0.53 0.48
C LEU A 172 -8.01 0.50 0.34
N ASN A 173 -7.92 1.40 -0.63
CA ASN A 173 -8.95 2.42 -0.88
C ASN A 173 -10.29 1.78 -1.25
N LYS A 174 -10.27 0.78 -2.14
CA LYS A 174 -11.47 0.03 -2.54
C LYS A 174 -12.07 -0.77 -1.38
N GLN A 175 -11.22 -1.38 -0.54
CA GLN A 175 -11.66 -2.09 0.66
C GLN A 175 -12.31 -1.13 1.67
N ASN A 176 -11.67 0.00 1.98
CA ASN A 176 -12.23 1.01 2.89
C ASN A 176 -13.56 1.59 2.37
N TRP A 177 -13.67 1.84 1.06
CA TRP A 177 -14.92 2.28 0.45
C TRP A 177 -16.04 1.26 0.65
N MET A 178 -15.73 -0.03 0.48
CA MET A 178 -16.71 -1.10 0.64
C MET A 178 -17.16 -1.27 2.10
N GLU A 179 -16.23 -1.18 3.06
CA GLU A 179 -16.54 -1.20 4.49
C GLU A 179 -17.41 0.00 4.90
N THR A 180 -17.12 1.19 4.37
CA THR A 180 -17.81 2.43 4.73
C THR A 180 -19.20 2.55 4.07
N TYR A 181 -19.31 2.23 2.79
CA TYR A 181 -20.51 2.52 1.99
C TYR A 181 -21.37 1.31 1.69
N ALA A 182 -20.82 0.10 1.67
CA ALA A 182 -21.59 -1.13 1.46
C ALA A 182 -21.92 -1.85 2.77
N ASN A 183 -21.37 -1.40 3.92
CA ASN A 183 -21.51 -2.02 5.25
C ASN A 183 -21.20 -3.53 5.22
N LYS A 184 -20.23 -3.92 4.39
CA LYS A 184 -19.74 -5.28 4.23
C LYS A 184 -18.32 -5.34 4.79
N PHE A 185 -18.11 -6.22 5.77
CA PHE A 185 -16.82 -6.41 6.44
C PHE A 185 -15.99 -7.55 5.84
N GLU A 186 -16.45 -8.12 4.73
CA GLU A 186 -15.73 -9.17 4.03
C GLU A 186 -14.48 -8.60 3.34
N LEU A 187 -13.40 -9.38 3.30
CA LEU A 187 -12.18 -9.00 2.61
C LEU A 187 -12.33 -9.30 1.12
N ALA A 188 -12.58 -8.27 0.32
CA ALA A 188 -12.80 -8.41 -1.12
C ALA A 188 -11.55 -8.06 -1.93
N TYR A 189 -10.98 -6.88 -1.71
CA TYR A 189 -9.92 -6.35 -2.59
C TYR A 189 -8.50 -6.78 -2.18
N THR A 190 -8.35 -7.30 -0.97
CA THR A 190 -7.11 -7.88 -0.43
C THR A 190 -7.44 -9.08 0.44
N ASP A 191 -6.47 -9.96 0.67
CA ASP A 191 -6.63 -11.14 1.54
C ASP A 191 -6.30 -10.86 3.02
N ASP A 192 -5.57 -9.78 3.31
CA ASP A 192 -5.24 -9.34 4.67
C ASP A 192 -5.04 -7.81 4.71
N ILE A 193 -5.89 -7.11 5.46
CA ILE A 193 -5.83 -5.65 5.57
C ILE A 193 -4.74 -5.16 6.50
N ASN A 194 -4.40 -5.92 7.54
CA ASN A 194 -3.41 -5.51 8.53
C ASN A 194 -2.01 -5.61 7.93
N LEU A 195 -1.72 -6.73 7.28
CA LEU A 195 -0.46 -6.90 6.55
C LEU A 195 -0.30 -5.83 5.46
N LEU A 196 -1.37 -5.54 4.72
CA LEU A 196 -1.35 -4.52 3.67
C LEU A 196 -1.04 -3.12 4.24
N ARG A 197 -1.70 -2.72 5.34
CA ARG A 197 -1.46 -1.43 6.01
C ARG A 197 -0.03 -1.30 6.52
N SER A 198 0.48 -2.30 7.23
CA SER A 198 1.87 -2.29 7.72
C SER A 198 2.89 -2.25 6.57
N ALA A 199 2.62 -2.96 5.46
CA ALA A 199 3.47 -2.93 4.28
C ALA A 199 3.46 -1.55 3.60
N ILE A 200 2.28 -0.94 3.45
CA ILE A 200 2.13 0.43 2.89
C ILE A 200 2.91 1.43 3.75
N GLU A 201 2.71 1.42 5.06
CA GLU A 201 3.36 2.37 5.97
C GLU A 201 4.88 2.25 5.91
N TYR A 202 5.40 1.02 6.01
CA TYR A 202 6.82 0.75 5.88
C TYR A 202 7.38 1.27 4.54
N HIS A 203 6.70 1.00 3.44
CA HIS A 203 7.17 1.38 2.10
C HIS A 203 7.06 2.88 1.82
N GLN A 204 6.01 3.55 2.27
CA GLN A 204 5.89 5.01 2.16
C GLN A 204 7.02 5.72 2.91
N ARG A 205 7.32 5.28 4.14
CA ARG A 205 8.43 5.82 4.93
C ARG A 205 9.77 5.54 4.28
N ARG A 206 10.01 4.30 3.83
CA ARG A 206 11.23 3.88 3.13
C ARG A 206 11.50 4.67 1.84
N LEU A 207 10.47 4.99 1.05
CA LEU A 207 10.62 5.72 -0.20
C LEU A 207 10.84 7.23 0.01
N THR A 208 10.38 7.76 1.14
CA THR A 208 10.54 9.16 1.54
C THR A 208 11.93 9.43 2.14
N ASP A 209 12.51 8.46 2.86
CA ASP A 209 13.89 8.54 3.38
C ASP A 209 14.83 7.48 2.74
N PRO A 210 15.52 7.82 1.63
CA PRO A 210 16.43 6.90 0.95
C PRO A 210 17.74 6.63 1.70
N LEU A 211 18.11 7.42 2.73
CA LEU A 211 19.40 7.29 3.43
C LEU A 211 19.40 6.13 4.44
N GLN A 212 18.24 5.80 5.02
CA GLN A 212 18.11 4.69 5.99
C GLN A 212 18.02 3.29 5.34
N VAL A 213 17.77 3.22 4.03
CA VAL A 213 17.52 1.98 3.29
C VAL A 213 18.72 1.02 3.31
N LYS A 214 19.95 1.55 3.30
CA LYS A 214 21.17 0.71 3.22
C LYS A 214 21.49 -0.06 4.51
N ALA A 215 21.11 0.46 5.68
CA ALA A 215 21.39 -0.18 6.96
C ALA A 215 20.39 -1.32 7.28
N VAL A 216 19.14 -1.14 6.87
CA VAL A 216 18.02 -2.05 7.20
C VAL A 216 17.94 -3.26 6.26
N GLN A 217 18.33 -3.10 4.98
CA GLN A 217 18.31 -4.18 3.97
C GLN A 217 19.14 -5.43 4.33
N GLY A 218 20.11 -5.32 5.25
CA GLY A 218 20.88 -6.47 5.75
C GLY A 218 20.07 -7.49 6.56
N SER A 219 18.94 -7.07 7.14
CA SER A 219 18.06 -7.91 7.97
C SER A 219 17.09 -8.73 7.10
N LEU A 220 16.37 -8.07 6.18
CA LEU A 220 15.43 -8.71 5.24
C LEU A 220 16.10 -9.74 4.30
N LYS A 221 17.33 -9.50 3.83
CA LYS A 221 18.05 -10.45 2.94
C LYS A 221 18.40 -11.79 3.59
N LYS A 222 18.44 -11.88 4.92
CA LYS A 222 18.73 -13.15 5.63
C LYS A 222 17.53 -14.09 5.68
N MET A 223 16.35 -13.62 5.28
CA MET A 223 15.15 -14.44 5.20
C MET A 223 15.17 -15.24 3.88
N LYS A 224 15.99 -16.30 3.86
CA LYS A 224 15.82 -17.38 2.88
C LYS A 224 14.37 -17.84 2.98
N ILE A 225 13.71 -17.86 1.83
CA ILE A 225 12.41 -18.46 1.55
C ILE A 225 12.29 -19.74 2.38
N GLY A 226 11.45 -19.72 3.43
CA GLY A 226 11.07 -20.92 4.17
C GLY A 226 10.52 -21.94 3.16
N PRO A 227 10.64 -23.25 3.46
CA PRO A 227 10.58 -24.29 2.44
C PRO A 227 9.33 -24.08 1.59
N ALA A 228 9.54 -23.83 0.28
CA ALA A 228 8.50 -24.02 -0.70
C ALA A 228 7.88 -25.39 -0.40
N ILE A 229 6.58 -25.42 -0.16
CA ILE A 229 5.83 -26.66 -0.03
C ILE A 229 6.16 -27.45 -1.29
N LYS A 230 7.05 -28.43 -1.15
CA LYS A 230 7.45 -29.31 -2.24
C LYS A 230 6.18 -30.00 -2.73
N GLU A 231 6.09 -30.09 -4.06
CA GLU A 231 5.10 -30.87 -4.79
C GLU A 231 4.61 -32.06 -3.97
N ILE A 232 3.30 -32.08 -3.70
CA ILE A 232 2.63 -33.34 -3.41
C ILE A 232 2.59 -34.08 -4.74
N VAL A 233 3.68 -34.80 -5.03
CA VAL A 233 3.76 -35.79 -6.09
C VAL A 233 2.64 -36.79 -5.84
N ARG A 234 1.69 -36.90 -6.78
CA ARG A 234 0.68 -37.96 -6.75
C ARG A 234 1.34 -39.29 -7.12
N PRO A 235 1.08 -40.40 -6.42
CA PRO A 235 1.36 -41.72 -6.96
C PRO A 235 0.40 -42.00 -8.13
N ALA A 236 0.96 -42.65 -9.17
CA ALA A 236 0.26 -43.13 -10.35
C ALA A 236 -0.76 -44.23 -10.03
#